data_AF-A0A7Y2BIM7-F1
#
_entry.id   AF-A0A7Y2BIM7-F1
#
_cell.length_a   1.000
_cell.length_b   1.000
_cell.length_c   1.000
_cell.angle_alpha   90.00
_cell.angle_beta   90.00
_cell.angle_gamma   90.00
#
_symmetry.space_group_name_H-M   'P 1'
#
loop_
_entity.id
_entity.type
_entity.pdbx_description
1 polymer ?
#
loop_
_entity_poly.entity_id
_entity_poly.type
_entity_poly.pdbx_seq_one_letter_code
_entity_poly.pdbx_strand_id
1 'polypeptide(L)'
;MRILRFGALTLLLSLCSSAGLALADDGAVALLPFQGAQSAKVRQRVQKGLASADVDLVPLKRVTAVVKKTKGYAKQAAKLDAGTLVRTRVRRVEGRWVGDTDVRNAKGQRVQKFRSTSSSLTRLSNRIVAGLMKSGRMPVGGAAGAAAAAPRAEPETQAPIQPRLVVRPFSGAQAGKIRGAAVRGLRPEPVELLPNKQFAAKAKSMGVNLKSDGGHVAPASALAVSGLIDGDVLYEDRVWSAYV
;
A
#
# COMPACT_ATOMS: atom_id res chain seq x y z
N MET A 1 61.78 -1.90 41.66
CA MET A 1 60.60 -1.21 42.22
C MET A 1 59.49 -1.28 41.18
N ARG A 2 58.39 -1.99 41.50
CA ARG A 2 57.01 -1.50 41.61
C ARG A 2 56.34 -1.22 40.24
N ILE A 3 55.60 -2.19 39.67
CA ILE A 3 54.22 -2.64 39.94
C ILE A 3 53.19 -1.91 39.05
N LEU A 4 52.48 -2.74 38.26
CA LEU A 4 51.12 -2.65 37.70
C LEU A 4 50.44 -1.28 37.58
N ARG A 5 49.85 -1.04 36.40
CA ARG A 5 48.38 -1.00 36.27
C ARG A 5 47.94 -1.24 34.81
N PHE A 6 47.45 -2.46 34.61
CA PHE A 6 46.42 -2.80 33.63
C PHE A 6 45.15 -1.97 33.91
N GLY A 7 44.49 -1.53 32.84
CA GLY A 7 43.11 -1.05 32.81
C GLY A 7 42.73 -0.93 31.33
N ALA A 8 42.21 -1.96 30.67
CA ALA A 8 40.82 -2.45 30.79
C ALA A 8 39.81 -1.30 30.78
N LEU A 9 39.46 -0.80 29.59
CA LEU A 9 38.11 -0.30 29.33
C LEU A 9 37.75 -0.49 27.84
N THR A 10 37.53 -1.75 27.50
CA THR A 10 36.64 -2.16 26.42
C THR A 10 35.22 -1.66 26.65
N LEU A 11 34.53 -1.34 25.55
CA LEU A 11 33.08 -1.13 25.45
C LEU A 11 32.49 0.02 26.27
N LEU A 12 32.20 1.14 25.60
CA LEU A 12 30.90 1.80 25.74
C LEU A 12 30.66 2.80 24.61
N LEU A 13 29.46 2.70 24.04
CA LEU A 13 28.74 3.73 23.28
C LEU A 13 28.96 3.77 21.76
N SER A 14 28.88 2.58 21.16
CA SER A 14 28.05 2.38 19.96
C SER A 14 26.58 2.69 20.31
N LEU A 15 26.16 3.96 20.26
CA LEU A 15 24.79 4.38 20.55
C LEU A 15 24.44 5.72 19.86
N CYS A 16 24.79 5.87 18.58
CA CYS A 16 24.31 6.98 17.73
C CYS A 16 23.93 6.47 16.33
N SER A 17 23.16 5.40 16.27
CA SER A 17 22.47 4.98 15.03
C SER A 17 21.10 4.41 15.38
N SER A 18 20.35 5.18 16.15
CA SER A 18 18.94 4.94 16.38
C SER A 18 18.12 5.87 15.49
N ALA A 19 17.31 5.22 14.66
CA ALA A 19 15.99 5.71 14.27
C ALA A 19 15.95 6.97 13.40
N GLY A 20 16.05 6.74 12.09
CA GLY A 20 15.15 7.42 11.16
C GLY A 20 13.71 6.96 11.39
N LEU A 21 13.15 7.23 12.56
CA LEU A 21 11.71 7.27 12.79
C LEU A 21 11.22 8.42 11.92
N ALA A 22 10.66 8.09 10.75
CA ALA A 22 9.85 9.03 10.00
C ALA A 22 8.77 9.52 10.97
N LEU A 23 8.91 10.77 11.44
CA LEU A 23 7.92 11.45 12.26
C LEU A 23 6.54 11.13 11.68
N ALA A 24 5.69 10.49 12.49
CA ALA A 24 4.27 10.57 12.27
C ALA A 24 3.95 12.07 12.29
N ASP A 25 3.47 12.62 11.18
CA ASP A 25 2.92 13.96 11.17
C ASP A 25 1.59 13.86 11.96
N ASP A 26 1.66 14.05 13.28
CA ASP A 26 0.60 13.81 14.30
C ASP A 26 -0.66 14.70 14.18
N GLY A 27 -0.96 15.21 12.99
CA GLY A 27 -2.11 16.07 12.74
C GLY A 27 -3.24 15.34 12.01
N ALA A 28 -4.48 15.82 12.21
CA ALA A 28 -5.68 15.27 11.60
C ALA A 28 -5.58 15.15 10.06
N VAL A 29 -6.34 14.24 9.47
CA VAL A 29 -6.40 14.06 8.02
C VAL A 29 -7.43 15.02 7.42
N ALA A 30 -6.99 15.81 6.45
CA ALA A 30 -7.88 16.66 5.67
C ALA A 30 -8.11 16.10 4.26
N LEU A 31 -9.35 15.68 4.01
CA LEU A 31 -9.84 15.31 2.69
C LEU A 31 -10.09 16.57 1.87
N LEU A 32 -9.18 16.95 1.00
CA LEU A 32 -9.34 18.07 0.08
C LEU A 32 -10.51 17.83 -0.90
N PRO A 33 -11.05 18.88 -1.55
CA PRO A 33 -12.04 18.70 -2.60
C PRO A 33 -11.54 17.73 -3.69
N PHE A 34 -12.25 16.63 -3.86
CA PHE A 34 -11.98 15.67 -4.93
C PHE A 34 -12.40 16.29 -6.26
N GLN A 35 -11.78 15.83 -7.34
CA GLN A 35 -12.00 16.36 -8.69
C GLN A 35 -12.72 15.35 -9.58
N GLY A 36 -13.49 15.85 -10.53
CA GLY A 36 -14.15 15.06 -11.57
C GLY A 36 -15.56 14.56 -11.21
N ALA A 37 -16.11 13.69 -12.06
CA ALA A 37 -17.51 13.28 -11.97
C ALA A 37 -17.81 12.51 -10.69
N GLN A 38 -18.92 12.83 -10.02
CA GLN A 38 -19.38 12.20 -8.76
C GLN A 38 -18.35 12.25 -7.60
N SER A 39 -17.31 13.08 -7.73
CA SER A 39 -16.19 13.19 -6.78
C SER A 39 -16.62 13.64 -5.38
N ALA A 40 -17.62 14.52 -5.27
CA ALA A 40 -18.19 14.93 -3.99
C ALA A 40 -18.82 13.75 -3.23
N LYS A 41 -19.54 12.86 -3.93
CA LYS A 41 -20.12 11.65 -3.32
C LYS A 41 -19.05 10.65 -2.89
N VAL A 42 -18.00 10.49 -3.71
CA VAL A 42 -16.84 9.65 -3.35
C VAL A 42 -16.14 10.21 -2.12
N ARG A 43 -15.89 11.53 -2.06
CA ARG A 43 -15.29 12.21 -0.90
C ARG A 43 -16.10 11.99 0.37
N GLN A 44 -17.43 12.12 0.30
CA GLN A 44 -18.31 11.89 1.46
C GLN A 44 -18.26 10.43 1.93
N ARG A 45 -18.23 9.46 1.01
CA ARG A 45 -18.12 8.03 1.35
C ARG A 45 -16.76 7.68 1.95
N VAL A 46 -15.68 8.24 1.41
CA VAL A 46 -14.33 8.09 1.97
C VAL A 46 -14.25 8.70 3.36
N GLN A 47 -14.85 9.88 3.58
CA GLN A 47 -14.93 10.48 4.92
C GLN A 47 -15.65 9.55 5.91
N LYS A 48 -16.83 9.02 5.53
CA LYS A 48 -17.56 8.09 6.39
C LYS A 48 -16.75 6.82 6.68
N GLY A 49 -16.08 6.27 5.68
CA GLY A 49 -15.25 5.07 5.84
C GLY A 49 -14.04 5.29 6.74
N LEU A 50 -13.36 6.43 6.62
CA LEU A 50 -12.24 6.79 7.50
C LEU A 50 -12.72 7.10 8.93
N ALA A 51 -13.86 7.78 9.07
CA ALA A 51 -14.46 8.03 10.39
C ALA A 51 -14.88 6.74 11.09
N SER A 52 -15.33 5.72 10.33
CA SER A 52 -15.67 4.39 10.87
C SER A 52 -14.43 3.58 11.26
N ALA A 53 -13.24 4.03 10.85
CA ALA A 53 -11.96 3.45 11.21
C ALA A 53 -11.22 4.31 12.26
N ASP A 54 -11.97 5.14 13.00
CA ASP A 54 -11.49 6.04 14.05
C ASP A 54 -10.35 6.96 13.62
N VAL A 55 -10.31 7.35 12.34
CA VAL A 55 -9.32 8.32 11.85
C VAL A 55 -9.76 9.73 12.21
N ASP A 56 -8.85 10.53 12.76
CA ASP A 56 -9.12 11.94 13.06
C ASP A 56 -9.23 12.74 11.76
N LEU A 57 -10.44 13.24 11.47
CA LEU A 57 -10.76 13.94 10.23
C LEU A 57 -11.10 15.39 10.45
N VAL A 58 -10.51 16.27 9.64
CA VAL A 58 -10.93 17.67 9.59
C VAL A 58 -12.31 17.79 8.92
N PRO A 59 -13.29 18.50 9.53
CA PRO A 59 -14.62 18.64 8.96
C PRO A 59 -14.62 19.21 7.53
N LEU A 60 -15.34 18.57 6.59
CA LEU A 60 -15.31 18.96 5.17
C LEU A 60 -15.70 20.42 4.90
N LYS A 61 -16.59 20.99 5.72
CA LYS A 61 -17.00 22.40 5.63
C LYS A 61 -15.80 23.32 5.88
N ARG A 62 -15.01 23.05 6.93
CA ARG A 62 -13.78 23.77 7.27
C ARG A 62 -12.74 23.63 6.16
N VAL A 63 -12.51 22.41 5.67
CA VAL A 63 -11.58 22.15 4.56
C VAL A 63 -11.94 22.95 3.31
N THR A 64 -13.21 22.93 2.91
CA THR A 64 -13.67 23.61 1.69
C THR A 64 -13.55 25.14 1.81
N ALA A 65 -13.85 25.70 2.98
CA ALA A 65 -13.69 27.14 3.24
C ALA A 65 -12.20 27.57 3.16
N VAL A 66 -11.29 26.80 3.74
CA VAL A 66 -9.85 27.11 3.73
C VAL A 66 -9.26 26.98 2.34
N VAL A 67 -9.60 25.92 1.59
CA VAL A 67 -9.10 25.69 0.23
C VAL A 67 -9.55 26.80 -0.74
N LYS A 68 -10.75 27.36 -0.56
CA LYS A 68 -11.23 28.49 -1.38
C LYS A 68 -10.42 29.77 -1.16
N LYS A 69 -9.96 30.02 0.07
CA LYS A 69 -9.26 31.26 0.47
C LYS A 69 -7.74 31.16 0.46
N THR A 70 -7.19 29.95 0.42
CA THR A 70 -5.76 29.71 0.65
C THR A 70 -5.17 28.90 -0.50
N LYS A 71 -4.20 29.49 -1.20
CA LYS A 71 -3.45 28.82 -2.27
C LYS A 71 -2.21 28.12 -1.71
N GLY A 72 -1.97 26.88 -2.13
CA GLY A 72 -0.81 26.08 -1.77
C GLY A 72 -1.06 25.07 -0.65
N TYR A 73 -0.56 23.85 -0.84
CA TYR A 73 -0.86 22.72 0.05
C TYR A 73 -0.27 22.88 1.45
N ALA A 74 0.97 23.36 1.57
CA ALA A 74 1.58 23.61 2.88
C ALA A 74 0.78 24.61 3.72
N LYS A 75 0.32 25.71 3.10
CA LYS A 75 -0.52 26.72 3.77
C LYS A 75 -1.90 26.18 4.13
N GLN A 76 -2.45 25.29 3.30
CA GLN A 76 -3.72 24.61 3.59
C GLN A 76 -3.58 23.64 4.77
N ALA A 77 -2.52 22.83 4.80
CA ALA A 77 -2.21 21.93 5.91
C ALA A 77 -2.08 22.70 7.23
N ALA A 78 -1.26 23.76 7.25
CA ALA A 78 -1.04 24.59 8.44
C ALA A 78 -2.35 25.24 8.95
N LYS A 79 -3.19 25.81 8.08
CA LYS A 79 -4.48 26.41 8.50
C LYS A 79 -5.52 25.39 8.97
N LEU A 80 -5.42 24.15 8.48
CA LEU A 80 -6.32 23.07 8.85
C LEU A 80 -5.80 22.27 10.05
N ASP A 81 -4.58 22.55 10.50
CA ASP A 81 -3.85 21.74 11.48
C ASP A 81 -3.80 20.26 11.07
N ALA A 82 -3.55 20.03 9.78
CA ALA A 82 -3.62 18.71 9.17
C ALA A 82 -2.21 18.16 8.93
N GLY A 83 -1.92 16.99 9.51
CA GLY A 83 -0.67 16.27 9.28
C GLY A 83 -0.63 15.63 7.90
N THR A 84 -1.81 15.21 7.40
CA THR A 84 -1.94 14.59 6.10
C THR A 84 -3.07 15.21 5.27
N LEU A 85 -2.76 15.57 4.02
CA LEU A 85 -3.73 16.03 3.03
C LEU A 85 -3.98 14.93 1.99
N VAL A 86 -5.25 14.65 1.72
CA VAL A 86 -5.65 13.65 0.73
C VAL A 86 -6.46 14.30 -0.38
N ARG A 87 -6.14 13.99 -1.63
CA ARG A 87 -6.90 14.43 -2.80
C ARG A 87 -7.07 13.26 -3.76
N THR A 88 -8.27 13.14 -4.33
CA THR A 88 -8.53 12.16 -5.38
C THR A 88 -9.10 12.82 -6.62
N ARG A 89 -8.65 12.38 -7.80
CA ARG A 89 -9.30 12.67 -9.08
C ARG A 89 -10.10 11.45 -9.52
N VAL A 90 -11.41 11.63 -9.66
CA VAL A 90 -12.37 10.60 -10.05
C VAL A 90 -12.74 10.80 -11.51
N ARG A 91 -12.64 9.74 -12.31
CA ARG A 91 -13.05 9.71 -13.73
C ARG A 91 -13.71 8.39 -14.08
N ARG A 92 -14.43 8.38 -15.19
CA ARG A 92 -15.00 7.16 -15.77
C ARG A 92 -14.24 6.83 -17.05
N VAL A 93 -13.74 5.61 -17.15
CA VAL A 93 -12.95 5.10 -18.29
C VAL A 93 -13.48 3.71 -18.60
N GLU A 94 -13.93 3.48 -19.83
CA GLU A 94 -14.40 2.17 -20.30
C GLU A 94 -15.43 1.52 -19.36
N GLY A 95 -16.43 2.30 -18.93
CA GLY A 95 -17.46 1.84 -18.01
C GLY A 95 -17.04 1.67 -16.55
N ARG A 96 -15.74 1.78 -16.22
CA ARG A 96 -15.19 1.67 -14.86
C ARG A 96 -14.90 3.04 -14.25
N TRP A 97 -15.08 3.14 -12.93
CA TRP A 97 -14.68 4.29 -12.14
C TRP A 97 -13.21 4.17 -11.75
N VAL A 98 -12.46 5.24 -11.94
CA VAL A 98 -11.03 5.34 -11.63
C VAL A 98 -10.82 6.51 -10.67
N GLY A 99 -10.13 6.27 -9.56
CA GLY A 99 -9.72 7.25 -8.57
C GLY A 99 -8.20 7.31 -8.46
N ASP A 100 -7.58 8.36 -8.98
CA ASP A 100 -6.15 8.63 -8.76
C ASP A 100 -6.03 9.44 -7.46
N THR A 101 -5.51 8.83 -6.40
CA THR A 101 -5.41 9.41 -5.06
C THR A 101 -3.97 9.82 -4.75
N ASP A 102 -3.79 11.07 -4.36
CA ASP A 102 -2.54 11.65 -3.89
C ASP A 102 -2.63 11.91 -2.38
N VAL A 103 -1.61 11.46 -1.65
CA VAL A 103 -1.42 11.72 -0.22
C VAL A 103 -0.22 12.65 -0.06
N ARG A 104 -0.40 13.73 0.71
CA ARG A 104 0.61 14.76 0.95
C ARG A 104 0.83 14.96 2.44
N ASN A 105 2.07 15.25 2.83
CA ASN A 105 2.42 15.61 4.21
C ASN A 105 2.03 17.06 4.54
N ALA A 106 2.25 17.46 5.80
CA ALA A 106 2.03 18.83 6.28
C ALA A 106 2.83 19.89 5.49
N LYS A 107 4.01 19.51 4.98
CA LYS A 107 4.83 20.37 4.10
C LYS A 107 4.25 20.52 2.68
N GLY A 108 3.13 19.87 2.38
CA GLY A 108 2.46 19.91 1.08
C GLY A 108 3.16 19.07 0.00
N GLN A 109 4.20 18.31 0.35
CA GLN A 109 4.91 17.41 -0.55
C GLN A 109 4.09 16.13 -0.76
N ARG A 110 4.13 15.59 -1.97
CA ARG A 110 3.47 14.32 -2.28
C ARG A 110 4.31 13.17 -1.73
N VAL A 111 3.74 12.44 -0.78
CA VAL A 111 4.38 11.29 -0.14
C VAL A 111 3.97 10.00 -0.83
N GLN A 112 2.70 9.91 -1.26
CA GLN A 112 2.21 8.73 -1.95
C GLN A 112 1.20 9.06 -3.03
N LYS A 113 1.16 8.20 -4.03
CA LYS A 113 0.13 8.19 -5.06
C LYS A 113 -0.27 6.76 -5.35
N PHE A 114 -1.57 6.51 -5.45
CA PHE A 114 -2.07 5.22 -5.88
C PHE A 114 -3.32 5.39 -6.73
N ARG A 115 -3.58 4.39 -7.56
CA ARG A 115 -4.75 4.32 -8.43
C ARG A 115 -5.68 3.23 -7.93
N SER A 116 -6.95 3.58 -7.76
CA SER A 116 -8.03 2.63 -7.47
C SER A 116 -8.98 2.60 -8.65
N THR A 117 -9.39 1.40 -9.07
CA THR A 117 -10.39 1.21 -10.14
C THR A 117 -11.55 0.39 -9.59
N SER A 118 -12.76 0.56 -10.13
CA SER A 118 -13.89 -0.33 -9.81
C SER A 118 -15.06 -0.13 -10.78
N SER A 119 -15.90 -1.15 -10.93
CA SER A 119 -17.18 -1.02 -11.63
C SER A 119 -18.24 -0.14 -10.93
N SER A 120 -18.10 0.16 -9.62
CA SER A 120 -19.07 0.98 -8.88
C SER A 120 -18.42 2.03 -7.99
N LEU A 121 -19.12 3.13 -7.73
CA LEU A 121 -18.66 4.21 -6.86
C LEU A 121 -18.45 3.76 -5.41
N THR A 122 -19.29 2.85 -4.90
CA THR A 122 -19.16 2.31 -3.53
C THR A 122 -17.86 1.55 -3.39
N ARG A 123 -17.62 0.60 -4.29
CA ARG A 123 -16.39 -0.21 -4.28
C ARG A 123 -15.15 0.63 -4.52
N LEU A 124 -15.22 1.64 -5.41
CA LEU A 124 -14.14 2.62 -5.57
C LEU A 124 -13.84 3.35 -4.25
N SER A 125 -14.87 3.84 -3.56
CA SER A 125 -14.70 4.57 -2.29
C SER A 125 -14.05 3.69 -1.23
N ASN A 126 -14.51 2.43 -1.08
CA ASN A 126 -13.93 1.47 -0.14
C ASN A 126 -12.48 1.12 -0.47
N ARG A 127 -12.14 0.98 -1.77
CA ARG A 127 -10.75 0.77 -2.21
C ARG A 127 -9.86 1.99 -1.93
N ILE A 128 -10.39 3.21 -2.01
CA ILE A 128 -9.65 4.42 -1.63
C ILE A 128 -9.38 4.41 -0.12
N VAL A 129 -10.39 4.11 0.71
CA VAL A 129 -10.22 4.00 2.17
C VAL A 129 -9.17 2.94 2.52
N ALA A 130 -9.27 1.75 1.95
CA ALA A 130 -8.29 0.68 2.17
C ALA A 130 -6.87 1.10 1.75
N GLY A 131 -6.73 1.78 0.61
CA GLY A 131 -5.44 2.31 0.16
C GLY A 131 -4.87 3.38 1.09
N LEU A 132 -5.72 4.25 1.65
CA LEU A 132 -5.33 5.24 2.65
C LEU A 132 -4.90 4.60 3.96
N MET A 133 -5.64 3.62 4.47
CA MET A 133 -5.26 2.91 5.71
C MET A 133 -3.95 2.13 5.53
N LYS A 134 -3.77 1.47 4.37
CA LYS A 134 -2.53 0.76 4.04
C LYS A 134 -1.31 1.69 3.93
N SER A 135 -1.51 2.99 3.70
CA SER A 135 -0.40 3.95 3.67
C SER A 135 0.31 4.13 5.01
N GLY A 136 -0.36 3.76 6.12
CA GLY A 136 0.14 4.01 7.48
C GLY A 136 0.21 5.50 7.86
N ARG A 137 -0.39 6.40 7.07
CA ARG A 137 -0.38 7.86 7.28
C ARG A 137 -1.69 8.41 7.84
N MET A 138 -2.64 7.55 8.15
CA MET A 138 -3.91 7.94 8.77
C MET A 138 -3.74 7.80 10.30
N PRO A 139 -3.77 8.90 11.07
CA PRO A 139 -3.73 8.83 12.52
C PRO A 139 -5.06 8.25 13.00
N VAL A 140 -5.00 7.10 13.67
CA VAL A 140 -6.15 6.46 14.30
C VAL A 140 -6.22 6.96 15.74
N GLY A 141 -7.29 7.68 16.07
CA GLY A 141 -7.55 8.28 17.38
C GLY A 141 -7.71 7.18 18.42
N GLY A 142 -6.62 6.89 19.15
CA GLY A 142 -6.59 5.81 20.14
C GLY A 142 -5.22 5.19 20.40
N ALA A 143 -4.17 5.56 19.66
CA ALA A 143 -2.82 5.01 19.88
C ALA A 143 -1.95 5.85 20.85
N ALA A 144 -2.51 6.19 22.02
CA ALA A 144 -1.70 6.39 23.22
C ALA A 144 -1.85 5.12 24.07
N GLY A 145 -0.93 4.17 23.90
CA GLY A 145 -0.87 2.93 24.68
C GLY A 145 -1.21 1.66 23.91
N ALA A 146 -0.27 1.18 23.10
CA ALA A 146 -0.15 -0.25 22.78
C ALA A 146 1.31 -0.61 22.50
N ALA A 147 2.17 -0.36 23.49
CA ALA A 147 3.24 -1.31 23.74
C ALA A 147 2.59 -2.55 24.38
N ALA A 148 2.99 -3.73 23.91
CA ALA A 148 2.52 -5.07 24.31
C ALA A 148 1.21 -5.59 23.65
N ALA A 149 1.35 -6.05 22.41
CA ALA A 149 0.86 -7.38 22.00
C ALA A 149 1.56 -7.78 20.70
N ALA A 150 2.79 -8.28 20.81
CA ALA A 150 3.31 -9.16 19.78
C ALA A 150 2.39 -10.40 19.71
N PRO A 151 1.79 -10.74 18.56
CA PRO A 151 1.24 -12.07 18.41
C PRO A 151 2.43 -13.03 18.45
N ARG A 152 2.36 -13.98 19.39
CA ARG A 152 3.25 -15.14 19.54
C ARG A 152 3.82 -15.60 18.20
N ALA A 153 5.15 -15.70 18.15
CA ALA A 153 5.86 -16.51 17.19
C ALA A 153 5.32 -17.96 17.20
N GLU A 154 5.09 -18.54 16.02
CA GLU A 154 5.60 -19.84 15.58
C GLU A 154 4.96 -20.30 14.24
N PRO A 155 5.66 -21.04 13.36
CA PRO A 155 7.11 -21.22 13.22
C PRO A 155 7.67 -20.39 12.07
N GLU A 156 8.93 -19.98 12.21
CA GLU A 156 9.76 -19.45 11.13
C GLU A 156 9.80 -20.46 9.97
N THR A 157 9.00 -20.19 8.94
CA THR A 157 9.31 -20.75 7.63
C THR A 157 10.50 -19.94 7.15
N GLN A 158 11.70 -20.53 7.18
CA GLN A 158 12.96 -19.93 6.76
C GLN A 158 12.73 -18.93 5.62
N ALA A 159 12.95 -17.64 5.91
CA ALA A 159 12.85 -16.60 4.88
C ALA A 159 13.82 -16.97 3.76
N PRO A 160 13.35 -17.13 2.51
CA PRO A 160 14.22 -17.52 1.42
C PRO A 160 15.30 -16.46 1.22
N ILE A 161 16.54 -16.91 1.01
CA ILE A 161 17.72 -16.06 0.80
C ILE A 161 17.56 -15.18 -0.46
N GLN A 162 16.67 -15.57 -1.38
CA GLN A 162 16.33 -14.85 -2.61
C GLN A 162 14.82 -14.56 -2.67
N PRO A 163 14.41 -13.45 -3.31
CA PRO A 163 13.00 -13.12 -3.48
C PRO A 163 12.28 -14.22 -4.25
N ARG A 164 11.19 -14.73 -3.67
CA ARG A 164 10.42 -15.84 -4.23
C ARG A 164 9.27 -15.32 -5.07
N LEU A 165 9.24 -15.65 -6.36
CA LEU A 165 8.24 -15.19 -7.31
C LEU A 165 7.34 -16.33 -7.79
N VAL A 166 6.06 -16.04 -7.98
CA VAL A 166 5.11 -16.97 -8.61
C VAL A 166 4.57 -16.33 -9.89
N VAL A 167 4.83 -16.96 -11.03
CA VAL A 167 4.19 -16.59 -12.31
C VAL A 167 2.88 -17.35 -12.44
N ARG A 168 1.78 -16.62 -12.22
CA ARG A 168 0.41 -17.12 -12.29
C ARG A 168 -0.06 -17.30 -13.74
N PRO A 169 -1.20 -17.95 -13.99
CA PRO A 169 -1.79 -18.03 -15.32
C PRO A 169 -2.12 -16.63 -15.84
N PHE A 170 -1.68 -16.33 -17.07
CA PHE A 170 -2.09 -15.11 -17.76
C PHE A 170 -3.47 -15.34 -18.39
N SER A 171 -4.21 -14.27 -18.63
CA SER A 171 -5.49 -14.33 -19.36
C SER A 171 -5.30 -13.90 -20.81
N GLY A 172 -6.09 -14.43 -21.75
CA GLY A 172 -6.07 -14.01 -23.15
C GLY A 172 -5.49 -15.03 -24.13
N ALA A 173 -5.47 -14.67 -25.41
CA ALA A 173 -4.95 -15.53 -26.47
C ALA A 173 -3.44 -15.75 -26.30
N GLN A 174 -2.96 -16.97 -26.55
CA GLN A 174 -1.55 -17.37 -26.36
C GLN A 174 -0.98 -17.17 -24.93
N ALA A 175 -1.82 -16.94 -23.92
CA ALA A 175 -1.39 -16.72 -22.53
C ALA A 175 -0.43 -17.79 -21.99
N GLY A 176 -0.61 -19.06 -22.37
CA GLY A 176 0.32 -20.13 -22.01
C GLY A 176 1.74 -19.94 -22.57
N LYS A 177 1.87 -19.48 -23.82
CA LYS A 177 3.17 -19.23 -24.47
C LYS A 177 3.88 -18.03 -23.85
N ILE A 178 3.15 -16.94 -23.59
CA ILE A 178 3.69 -15.71 -23.00
C ILE A 178 4.09 -15.93 -21.54
N ARG A 179 3.27 -16.63 -20.76
CA ARG A 179 3.65 -17.09 -19.42
C ARG A 179 4.92 -17.94 -19.46
N GLY A 180 5.04 -18.86 -20.43
CA GLY A 180 6.25 -19.65 -20.64
C GLY A 180 7.47 -18.79 -20.96
N ALA A 181 7.31 -17.73 -21.76
CA ALA A 181 8.36 -16.76 -22.06
C ALA A 181 8.77 -15.97 -20.80
N ALA A 182 7.82 -15.49 -20.01
CA ALA A 182 8.09 -14.79 -18.75
C ALA A 182 8.85 -15.67 -17.75
N VAL A 183 8.43 -16.93 -17.58
CA VAL A 183 9.16 -17.88 -16.72
C VAL A 183 10.59 -18.11 -17.24
N ARG A 184 10.79 -18.26 -18.55
CA ARG A 184 12.13 -18.41 -19.13
C ARG A 184 13.00 -17.16 -18.94
N GLY A 185 12.43 -15.97 -19.10
CA GLY A 185 13.12 -14.69 -18.90
C GLY A 185 13.53 -14.42 -17.45
N LEU A 186 12.82 -15.01 -16.48
CA LEU A 186 13.13 -14.87 -15.05
C LEU A 186 14.09 -15.95 -14.51
N ARG A 187 14.39 -17.01 -15.27
CA ARG A 187 15.35 -18.05 -14.85
C ARG A 187 16.77 -17.57 -14.59
N PRO A 188 17.35 -16.63 -15.37
CA PRO A 188 18.71 -16.15 -15.11
C PRO A 188 18.77 -15.10 -13.99
N GLU A 189 17.62 -14.60 -13.52
CA GLU A 189 17.56 -13.62 -12.44
C GLU A 189 17.78 -14.26 -11.06
N PRO A 190 18.31 -13.53 -10.07
CA PRO A 190 18.52 -14.03 -8.71
C PRO A 190 17.19 -14.09 -7.92
N VAL A 191 16.24 -14.88 -8.43
CA VAL A 191 14.88 -15.03 -7.90
C VAL A 191 14.51 -16.51 -7.80
N GLU A 192 13.80 -16.88 -6.74
CA GLU A 192 13.29 -18.24 -6.59
C GLU A 192 11.91 -18.37 -7.26
N LEU A 193 11.84 -19.09 -8.38
CA LEU A 193 10.58 -19.30 -9.09
C LEU A 193 9.76 -20.44 -8.49
N LEU A 194 8.75 -20.10 -7.69
CA LEU A 194 7.84 -21.07 -7.10
C LEU A 194 6.77 -21.53 -8.12
N PRO A 195 6.58 -22.85 -8.30
CA PRO A 195 5.56 -23.36 -9.22
C PRO A 195 4.14 -22.93 -8.82
N ASN A 196 3.37 -22.38 -9.78
CA ASN A 196 1.98 -21.99 -9.54
C ASN A 196 1.09 -23.15 -9.04
N LYS A 197 1.42 -24.41 -9.36
CA LYS A 197 0.69 -25.58 -8.83
C LYS A 197 0.78 -25.66 -7.30
N GLN A 198 1.96 -25.40 -6.74
CA GLN A 198 2.17 -25.39 -5.28
C GLN A 198 1.42 -24.22 -4.63
N PHE A 199 1.46 -23.04 -5.27
CA PHE A 199 0.69 -21.87 -4.84
C PHE A 199 -0.83 -22.12 -4.84
N ALA A 200 -1.36 -22.72 -5.91
CA ALA A 200 -2.78 -23.07 -6.02
C ALA A 200 -3.21 -24.16 -5.03
N ALA A 201 -2.36 -25.16 -4.79
CA ALA A 201 -2.60 -26.19 -3.79
C ALA A 201 -2.67 -25.58 -2.37
N LYS A 202 -1.76 -24.65 -2.04
CA LYS A 202 -1.80 -23.93 -0.77
C LYS A 202 -3.08 -23.11 -0.63
N ALA A 203 -3.46 -22.35 -1.65
CA ALA A 203 -4.70 -21.58 -1.63
C ALA A 203 -5.93 -22.46 -1.40
N LYS A 204 -6.00 -23.61 -2.09
CA LYS A 204 -7.08 -24.60 -1.92
C LYS A 204 -7.09 -25.17 -0.49
N SER A 205 -5.94 -25.53 0.06
CA SER A 205 -5.84 -26.05 1.45
C SER A 205 -6.31 -25.04 2.50
N MET A 206 -6.22 -23.75 2.20
CA MET A 206 -6.64 -22.65 3.07
C MET A 206 -8.09 -22.21 2.81
N GLY A 207 -8.81 -22.87 1.88
CA GLY A 207 -10.18 -22.49 1.52
C GLY A 207 -10.29 -21.13 0.81
N VAL A 208 -9.20 -20.58 0.28
CA VAL A 208 -9.18 -19.22 -0.28
C VAL A 208 -9.38 -19.26 -1.80
N ASN A 209 -10.29 -18.41 -2.29
CA ASN A 209 -10.54 -18.28 -3.73
C ASN A 209 -9.52 -17.34 -4.39
N LEU A 210 -8.59 -17.91 -5.17
CA LEU A 210 -7.57 -17.16 -5.91
C LEU A 210 -8.08 -16.18 -6.98
N LYS A 211 -9.38 -16.24 -7.33
CA LYS A 211 -10.04 -15.30 -8.25
C LYS A 211 -10.71 -14.13 -7.51
N SER A 212 -10.81 -14.20 -6.17
CA SER A 212 -11.34 -13.12 -5.35
C SER A 212 -10.29 -12.05 -5.10
N ASP A 213 -10.73 -10.80 -4.94
CA ASP A 213 -9.85 -9.69 -4.58
C ASP A 213 -9.10 -10.01 -3.29
N GLY A 214 -7.76 -10.08 -3.35
CA GLY A 214 -6.93 -10.41 -2.18
C GLY A 214 -6.84 -11.89 -1.83
N GLY A 215 -7.51 -12.79 -2.57
CA GLY A 215 -7.45 -14.23 -2.33
C GLY A 215 -6.05 -14.86 -2.52
N HIS A 216 -5.10 -14.11 -3.05
CA HIS A 216 -3.70 -14.51 -3.18
C HIS A 216 -2.84 -14.15 -1.95
N VAL A 217 -3.30 -13.27 -1.05
CA VAL A 217 -2.49 -12.72 0.05
C VAL A 217 -2.15 -13.78 1.09
N ALA A 218 -3.15 -14.53 1.55
CA ALA A 218 -2.96 -15.60 2.53
C ALA A 218 -2.02 -16.71 2.03
N PRO A 219 -2.21 -17.29 0.82
CA PRO A 219 -1.28 -18.29 0.30
C PRO A 219 0.10 -17.71 -0.05
N ALA A 220 0.21 -16.44 -0.47
CA ALA A 220 1.51 -15.80 -0.70
C ALA A 220 2.30 -15.63 0.60
N SER A 221 1.64 -15.18 1.66
CA SER A 221 2.26 -15.03 2.98
C SER A 221 2.72 -16.39 3.53
N ALA A 222 1.88 -17.41 3.42
CA ALA A 222 2.18 -18.76 3.91
C ALA A 222 3.28 -19.48 3.10
N LEU A 223 3.62 -19.00 1.91
CA LEU A 223 4.68 -19.55 1.06
C LEU A 223 5.90 -18.61 0.95
N ALA A 224 5.91 -17.52 1.72
CA ALA A 224 6.93 -16.46 1.65
C ALA A 224 7.16 -15.95 0.23
N VAL A 225 6.10 -15.81 -0.57
CA VAL A 225 6.16 -15.30 -1.94
C VAL A 225 6.29 -13.78 -1.91
N SER A 226 7.42 -13.29 -2.38
CA SER A 226 7.77 -11.86 -2.47
C SER A 226 7.04 -11.13 -3.60
N GLY A 227 6.64 -11.84 -4.65
CA GLY A 227 5.96 -11.23 -5.79
C GLY A 227 5.12 -12.22 -6.60
N LEU A 228 3.99 -11.72 -7.10
CA LEU A 228 3.09 -12.44 -7.99
C LEU A 228 3.07 -11.73 -9.33
N ILE A 229 3.21 -12.50 -10.41
CA ILE A 229 3.15 -12.00 -11.78
C ILE A 229 1.94 -12.69 -12.43
N ASP A 230 0.82 -11.98 -12.52
CA ASP A 230 -0.28 -12.29 -13.44
C ASP A 230 -0.40 -11.15 -14.46
N GLY A 231 -1.19 -11.38 -15.51
CA GLY A 231 -1.40 -10.33 -16.49
C GLY A 231 -2.39 -10.73 -17.58
N ASP A 232 -2.91 -9.71 -18.24
CA ASP A 232 -3.78 -9.87 -19.40
C ASP A 232 -2.94 -9.72 -20.67
N VAL A 233 -3.08 -10.70 -21.56
CA VAL A 233 -2.46 -10.68 -22.87
C VAL A 233 -3.43 -10.06 -23.87
N LEU A 234 -2.96 -9.01 -24.52
CA LEU A 234 -3.64 -8.38 -25.64
C LEU A 234 -2.78 -8.48 -26.90
N TYR A 235 -3.45 -8.54 -28.05
CA TYR A 235 -2.82 -8.47 -29.36
C TYR A 235 -3.36 -7.25 -30.07
N GLU A 236 -2.52 -6.23 -30.16
CA GLU A 236 -2.85 -4.94 -30.75
C GLU A 236 -1.71 -4.55 -31.69
N ASP A 237 -2.03 -3.99 -32.86
CA ASP A 237 -1.03 -3.52 -33.84
C ASP A 237 0.03 -4.55 -34.24
N ARG A 238 -0.35 -5.84 -34.31
CA ARG A 238 0.53 -6.99 -34.57
C ARG A 238 1.58 -7.28 -33.48
N VAL A 239 1.43 -6.69 -32.30
CA VAL A 239 2.30 -6.89 -31.15
C VAL A 239 1.53 -7.60 -30.04
N TRP A 240 2.14 -8.64 -29.47
CA TRP A 240 1.64 -9.29 -28.27
C TRP A 240 2.16 -8.56 -27.03
N SER A 241 1.24 -7.99 -26.26
CA SER A 241 1.54 -7.25 -25.03
C SER A 241 0.98 -7.99 -23.83
N ALA A 242 1.77 -8.10 -22.77
CA ALA A 242 1.31 -8.61 -21.48
C ALA A 242 1.26 -7.46 -20.47
N TYR A 243 0.07 -7.16 -19.98
CA TYR A 243 -0.16 -6.15 -18.96
C TYR A 243 -0.12 -6.84 -17.60
N VAL A 244 1.02 -6.69 -16.92
CA VAL A 244 1.31 -7.21 -15.57
C VAL A 244 1.00 -6.15 -14.52
#